data_AF-A0A0A1UV54-F1
#
_entry.id   AF-A0A0A1UV54-F1
#
_cell.length_a   1.000
_cell.length_b   1.000
_cell.length_c   1.000
_cell.angle_alpha   90.00
_cell.angle_beta   90.00
_cell.angle_gamma   90.00
#
_symmetry.space_group_name_H-M   'P 1'
#
loop_
_entity.id
_entity.type
_entity.pdbx_description
1 polymer ?
#
loop_
_entity_poly.entity_id
_entity_poly.type
_entity_poly.pdbx_seq_one_letter_code
_entity_poly.pdbx_strand_id
1 'polypeptide(L)'
;MAPIDYSKWDNIDTDSEPEALPQQTPAPKAVPPPVPTSSVSAESQSASGTVQAVNHYHAVFSQRVPPVPGLISIPLVLHRMGTKSANRADLDNQIATYLNIDSDSGFAPPTWQSHVGTVLVARKDRRPLLPQHLEGVWMYCDYILDVFGEGQGAPSWLYNRPAFEKWWEGYCKEQKCMRSGKGGKHDPDDWRAVASPYESEDS
;
A
#
# COMPACT_ATOMS: atom_id res chain seq x y z
N MET A 1 11.84 12.80 -11.44
CA MET A 1 10.57 12.05 -11.56
C MET A 1 9.47 12.97 -12.04
N ALA A 2 8.56 12.46 -12.87
CA ALA A 2 7.30 13.15 -13.16
C ALA A 2 6.35 13.04 -11.96
N PRO A 3 5.41 13.98 -11.76
CA PRO A 3 4.35 13.84 -10.76
C PRO A 3 3.59 12.53 -10.98
N ILE A 4 3.37 11.75 -9.91
CA ILE A 4 2.56 10.54 -9.97
C ILE A 4 1.12 10.97 -10.24
N ASP A 5 0.61 10.60 -11.41
CA ASP A 5 -0.77 10.84 -11.82
C ASP A 5 -1.68 9.76 -11.24
N TYR A 6 -2.39 10.11 -10.17
CA TYR A 6 -3.32 9.24 -9.48
C TYR A 6 -4.61 8.96 -10.28
N SER A 7 -4.83 9.65 -11.40
CA SER A 7 -5.98 9.42 -12.30
C SER A 7 -5.94 8.07 -13.02
N LYS A 8 -4.77 7.39 -13.02
CA LYS A 8 -4.59 6.08 -13.65
C LYS A 8 -5.20 4.92 -12.86
N TRP A 9 -5.54 5.13 -11.59
CA TRP A 9 -6.07 4.10 -10.70
C TRP A 9 -7.60 4.05 -10.62
N ASP A 10 -8.29 4.98 -11.27
CA ASP A 10 -9.77 5.08 -11.27
C ASP A 10 -10.44 4.22 -12.38
N ASN A 11 -9.67 3.46 -13.17
CA ASN A 11 -10.18 2.79 -14.39
C ASN A 11 -9.92 1.28 -14.47
N ILE A 12 -9.74 0.55 -13.35
CA ILE A 12 -9.87 -0.92 -13.39
C ILE A 12 -11.36 -1.26 -13.23
N ASP A 13 -12.15 -0.89 -14.25
CA ASP A 13 -13.43 -1.54 -14.51
C ASP A 13 -13.09 -2.97 -14.95
N THR A 14 -13.47 -3.93 -14.11
CA THR A 14 -13.45 -5.35 -14.47
C THR A 14 -14.66 -5.61 -15.37
N ASP A 15 -14.59 -5.18 -16.62
CA ASP A 15 -15.61 -5.50 -17.62
C ASP A 15 -15.37 -6.94 -18.11
N SER A 16 -15.83 -7.89 -17.29
CA SER A 16 -15.98 -9.29 -17.69
C SER A 16 -17.29 -9.45 -18.45
N GLU A 17 -17.30 -9.15 -19.74
CA GLU A 17 -18.37 -9.60 -20.65
C GLU A 17 -18.14 -11.06 -21.07
N PRO A 18 -19.13 -11.96 -20.94
CA PRO A 18 -19.03 -13.30 -21.50
C PRO A 18 -19.28 -13.29 -23.02
N GLU A 19 -18.43 -14.02 -23.73
CA GLU A 19 -18.49 -14.29 -25.16
C GLU A 19 -19.77 -15.07 -25.55
N ALA A 20 -20.56 -14.55 -26.48
CA ALA A 20 -21.56 -15.32 -27.24
C ALA A 20 -21.68 -14.83 -28.70
N LEU A 21 -21.56 -15.78 -29.63
CA LEU A 21 -21.53 -15.68 -31.09
C LEU A 21 -22.91 -15.32 -31.75
N PRO A 22 -23.00 -15.07 -33.08
CA PRO A 22 -23.70 -13.90 -33.65
C PRO A 22 -25.11 -14.15 -34.20
N GLN A 23 -25.96 -13.11 -34.29
CA GLN A 23 -27.01 -12.98 -35.33
C GLN A 23 -27.68 -11.57 -35.41
N GLN A 24 -27.61 -10.99 -36.62
CA GLN A 24 -28.50 -10.06 -37.37
C GLN A 24 -29.32 -8.91 -36.70
N THR A 25 -29.16 -7.71 -37.30
CA THR A 25 -29.95 -6.44 -37.24
C THR A 25 -31.36 -6.54 -37.91
N PRO A 26 -32.28 -5.54 -37.82
CA PRO A 26 -32.21 -4.16 -37.25
C PRO A 26 -33.39 -3.69 -36.34
N ALA A 27 -33.23 -2.49 -35.77
CA ALA A 27 -34.09 -1.73 -34.83
C ALA A 27 -35.46 -1.24 -35.41
N PRO A 28 -36.41 -0.62 -34.62
CA PRO A 28 -36.23 0.74 -34.06
C PRO A 28 -36.96 1.15 -32.74
N LYS A 29 -36.35 2.15 -32.07
CA LYS A 29 -36.89 3.29 -31.29
C LYS A 29 -37.84 3.07 -30.08
N ALA A 30 -37.35 3.43 -28.88
CA ALA A 30 -38.14 4.05 -27.82
C ALA A 30 -37.28 4.98 -26.93
N VAL A 31 -37.93 6.02 -26.41
CA VAL A 31 -37.49 7.27 -25.75
C VAL A 31 -36.68 7.08 -24.45
N PRO A 32 -35.69 7.96 -24.11
CA PRO A 32 -35.01 7.91 -22.81
C PRO A 32 -35.74 8.68 -21.69
N PRO A 33 -35.79 8.17 -20.44
CA PRO A 33 -36.28 8.88 -19.26
C PRO A 33 -35.18 9.71 -18.55
N PRO A 34 -35.51 10.61 -17.62
CA PRO A 34 -34.66 11.72 -17.21
C PRO A 34 -33.55 11.33 -16.22
N VAL A 35 -32.45 12.07 -16.33
CA VAL A 35 -31.23 12.00 -15.51
C VAL A 35 -31.53 12.37 -14.04
N PRO A 36 -31.23 11.53 -13.04
CA PRO A 36 -31.04 12.00 -11.69
C PRO A 36 -29.58 12.43 -11.50
N THR A 37 -29.41 13.74 -11.31
CA THR A 37 -28.23 14.35 -10.73
C THR A 37 -28.00 13.75 -9.34
N SER A 38 -26.90 13.02 -9.17
CA SER A 38 -26.33 12.71 -7.87
C SER A 38 -24.82 12.84 -8.00
N SER A 39 -24.37 14.07 -7.78
CA SER A 39 -23.01 14.41 -7.43
C SER A 39 -22.69 13.75 -6.08
N VAL A 40 -22.22 12.51 -6.14
CA VAL A 40 -21.58 11.87 -4.99
C VAL A 40 -20.13 12.32 -5.03
N SER A 41 -19.76 13.18 -4.07
CA SER A 41 -18.37 13.53 -3.82
C SER A 41 -17.59 12.24 -3.58
N ALA A 42 -16.59 11.98 -4.41
CA ALA A 42 -15.59 10.96 -4.17
C ALA A 42 -14.78 11.38 -2.94
N GLU A 43 -15.17 10.84 -1.80
CA GLU A 43 -14.44 10.98 -0.54
C GLU A 43 -13.16 10.17 -0.70
N SER A 44 -12.03 10.86 -0.83
CA SER A 44 -10.70 10.26 -0.84
C SER A 44 -10.57 9.36 0.38
N GLN A 45 -10.43 8.05 0.18
CA GLN A 45 -10.16 7.12 1.27
C GLN A 45 -8.73 7.35 1.76
N SER A 46 -8.58 8.33 2.65
CA SER A 46 -7.42 8.46 3.50
C SER A 46 -7.31 7.18 4.32
N ALA A 47 -6.21 6.43 4.14
CA ALA A 47 -5.97 5.20 4.90
C ALA A 47 -5.99 5.51 6.40
N SER A 48 -7.11 5.20 7.06
CA SER A 48 -7.31 5.46 8.48
C SER A 48 -6.59 4.40 9.30
N GLY A 49 -5.28 4.59 9.48
CA GLY A 49 -4.46 3.82 10.40
C GLY A 49 -4.56 4.36 11.83
N THR A 50 -4.65 3.48 12.83
CA THR A 50 -4.55 3.88 14.24
C THR A 50 -3.23 3.39 14.83
N VAL A 51 -2.52 4.29 15.51
CA VAL A 51 -1.30 3.95 16.24
C VAL A 51 -1.69 3.45 17.63
N GLN A 52 -1.24 2.25 18.00
CA GLN A 52 -1.52 1.66 19.30
C GLN A 52 -0.31 0.89 19.84
N ALA A 53 -0.18 0.87 21.17
CA ALA A 53 0.80 0.01 21.82
C ALA A 53 0.36 -1.46 21.70
N VAL A 54 1.27 -2.32 21.22
CA VAL A 54 1.02 -3.75 21.08
C VAL A 54 1.62 -4.48 22.27
N ASN A 55 0.84 -5.36 22.92
CA ASN A 55 1.33 -6.21 24.00
C ASN A 55 2.54 -7.05 23.51
N HIS A 56 3.63 -7.10 24.27
CA HIS A 56 4.85 -7.79 23.84
C HIS A 56 4.69 -9.30 23.61
N TYR A 57 3.66 -9.93 24.18
CA TYR A 57 3.30 -11.34 23.97
C TYR A 57 2.34 -11.54 22.78
N HIS A 58 1.98 -10.48 22.06
CA HIS A 58 1.05 -10.58 20.94
C HIS A 58 1.61 -11.48 19.84
N ALA A 59 0.74 -12.30 19.23
CA ALA A 59 1.12 -13.29 18.23
C ALA A 59 1.76 -12.70 16.95
N VAL A 60 1.58 -11.39 16.71
CA VAL A 60 2.22 -10.67 15.60
C VAL A 60 3.74 -10.80 15.62
N PHE A 61 4.38 -10.84 16.79
CA PHE A 61 5.84 -10.92 16.90
C PHE A 61 6.39 -12.31 16.54
N SER A 62 5.51 -13.33 16.42
CA SER A 62 5.89 -14.67 15.94
C SER A 62 5.81 -14.82 14.42
N GLN A 63 5.29 -13.81 13.72
CA GLN A 63 5.15 -13.85 12.27
C GLN A 63 6.51 -13.76 11.56
N ARG A 64 6.55 -14.22 10.30
CA ARG A 64 7.72 -14.05 9.45
C ARG A 64 7.78 -12.61 8.93
N VAL A 65 8.99 -12.12 8.70
CA VAL A 65 9.19 -10.84 8.02
C VAL A 65 8.88 -11.07 6.54
N PRO A 66 8.07 -10.21 5.88
CA PRO A 66 7.81 -10.35 4.46
C PRO A 66 9.07 -10.22 3.60
N PRO A 67 9.08 -10.74 2.36
CA PRO A 67 10.30 -10.87 1.56
C PRO A 67 11.04 -9.55 1.34
N VAL A 68 10.38 -8.55 0.75
CA VAL A 68 11.01 -7.25 0.44
C VAL A 68 11.44 -6.49 1.70
N PRO A 69 10.58 -6.28 2.73
CA PRO A 69 11.01 -5.70 4.01
C PRO A 69 12.23 -6.39 4.62
N GLY A 70 12.29 -7.73 4.56
CA GLY A 70 13.42 -8.51 5.03
C GLY A 70 14.72 -8.22 4.26
N LEU A 71 14.64 -8.14 2.93
CA LEU A 71 15.77 -7.86 2.05
C LEU A 71 16.35 -6.44 2.24
N ILE A 72 15.50 -5.46 2.54
CA ILE A 72 15.94 -4.10 2.90
C ILE A 72 16.32 -3.96 4.38
N SER A 73 16.29 -5.05 5.17
CA SER A 73 16.62 -5.05 6.59
C SER A 73 15.68 -4.24 7.50
N ILE A 74 14.40 -4.11 7.13
CA ILE A 74 13.37 -3.55 8.01
C ILE A 74 12.51 -4.70 8.53
N PRO A 75 12.57 -5.02 9.83
CA PRO A 75 11.96 -6.22 10.38
C PRO A 75 10.45 -6.05 10.61
N LEU A 76 9.66 -5.73 9.58
CA LEU A 76 8.20 -5.62 9.71
C LEU A 76 7.55 -7.00 9.87
N VAL A 77 6.52 -7.07 10.71
CA VAL A 77 5.65 -8.23 10.88
C VAL A 77 4.19 -7.80 10.82
N LEU A 78 3.37 -8.62 10.15
CA LEU A 78 1.97 -8.33 9.89
C LEU A 78 1.09 -9.44 10.45
N HIS A 79 -0.02 -9.06 11.08
CA HIS A 79 -1.01 -9.98 11.61
C HIS A 79 -2.41 -9.53 11.25
N ARG A 80 -3.18 -10.39 10.59
CA ARG A 80 -4.59 -10.12 10.31
C ARG A 80 -5.39 -10.23 11.58
N MET A 81 -6.16 -9.19 11.87
CA MET A 81 -7.09 -9.19 13.00
C MET A 81 -8.39 -9.94 12.69
N GLY A 82 -8.51 -10.45 11.45
CA GLY A 82 -9.73 -11.03 10.90
C GLY A 82 -10.65 -9.95 10.33
N THR A 83 -11.66 -10.38 9.58
CA THR A 83 -12.74 -9.54 9.07
C THR A 83 -14.03 -9.90 9.80
N LYS A 84 -14.84 -8.91 10.19
CA LYS A 84 -16.18 -9.19 10.75
C LYS A 84 -17.19 -9.65 9.69
N SER A 85 -16.83 -9.61 8.41
CA SER A 85 -17.63 -10.10 7.28
C SER A 85 -16.76 -10.88 6.28
N ALA A 86 -17.28 -11.98 5.76
CA ALA A 86 -16.61 -12.75 4.71
C ALA A 86 -16.72 -12.04 3.35
N ASN A 87 -15.61 -12.02 2.59
CA ASN A 87 -15.54 -11.73 1.15
C ASN A 87 -16.27 -10.47 0.67
N ARG A 88 -15.86 -9.29 1.15
CA ARG A 88 -16.28 -8.03 0.55
C ARG A 88 -15.07 -7.26 0.03
N ALA A 89 -15.17 -6.69 -1.17
CA ALA A 89 -14.10 -5.93 -1.81
C ALA A 89 -13.70 -4.67 -1.01
N ASP A 90 -14.60 -4.14 -0.17
CA ASP A 90 -14.28 -3.05 0.79
C ASP A 90 -13.30 -3.47 1.90
N LEU A 91 -12.87 -4.73 1.91
CA LEU A 91 -11.85 -5.27 2.81
C LEU A 91 -10.49 -5.47 2.12
N ASP A 92 -10.32 -5.03 0.87
CA ASP A 92 -9.01 -5.00 0.26
C ASP A 92 -8.08 -4.05 1.04
N ASN A 93 -6.86 -4.48 1.26
CA ASN A 93 -5.85 -3.71 1.98
C ASN A 93 -4.58 -3.69 1.16
N GLN A 94 -4.57 -2.80 0.16
CA GLN A 94 -3.48 -2.70 -0.81
C GLN A 94 -2.12 -2.46 -0.14
N ILE A 95 -2.08 -1.67 0.94
CA ILE A 95 -0.86 -1.47 1.75
C ILE A 95 -0.33 -2.82 2.22
N ALA A 96 -1.18 -3.65 2.84
CA ALA A 96 -0.78 -4.97 3.31
C ALA A 96 -0.43 -5.93 2.17
N THR A 97 -1.09 -5.81 1.01
CA THR A 97 -0.74 -6.54 -0.21
C THR A 97 0.68 -6.20 -0.65
N TYR A 98 1.00 -4.91 -0.80
CA TYR A 98 2.31 -4.44 -1.26
C TYR A 98 3.44 -4.80 -0.30
N LEU A 99 3.19 -4.73 1.00
CA LEU A 99 4.15 -5.17 2.01
C LEU A 99 4.47 -6.67 1.94
N ASN A 100 3.60 -7.48 1.33
CA ASN A 100 3.76 -8.94 1.22
C ASN A 100 4.16 -9.42 -0.18
N ILE A 101 4.55 -8.53 -1.10
CA ILE A 101 4.98 -8.97 -2.43
C ILE A 101 6.18 -9.93 -2.35
N ASP A 102 6.15 -10.94 -3.19
CA ASP A 102 7.27 -11.84 -3.42
C ASP A 102 8.35 -11.13 -4.24
N SER A 103 9.62 -11.31 -3.86
CA SER A 103 10.74 -10.58 -4.47
C SER A 103 11.06 -11.04 -5.89
N ASP A 104 10.65 -12.25 -6.28
CA ASP A 104 10.98 -12.79 -7.59
C ASP A 104 9.87 -12.50 -8.61
N SER A 105 8.61 -12.58 -8.16
CA SER A 105 7.44 -12.44 -9.03
C SER A 105 6.76 -11.08 -8.96
N GLY A 106 6.97 -10.30 -7.89
CA GLY A 106 6.25 -9.05 -7.63
C GLY A 106 4.81 -9.26 -7.15
N PHE A 107 4.32 -10.50 -7.04
CA PHE A 107 2.97 -10.76 -6.56
C PHE A 107 2.96 -11.08 -5.07
N ALA A 108 1.99 -10.56 -4.34
CA ALA A 108 1.71 -11.05 -2.98
C ALA A 108 1.18 -12.49 -3.05
N PRO A 109 1.41 -13.35 -2.03
CA PRO A 109 0.78 -14.65 -1.95
C PRO A 109 -0.76 -14.54 -2.00
N PRO A 110 -1.50 -15.55 -2.51
CA PRO A 110 -2.95 -15.45 -2.72
C PRO A 110 -3.74 -14.99 -1.48
N THR A 111 -3.29 -15.39 -0.29
CA THR A 111 -3.93 -14.96 0.95
C THR A 111 -3.91 -13.43 1.09
N TRP A 112 -2.85 -12.75 0.67
CA TRP A 112 -2.60 -11.30 0.74
C TRP A 112 -3.04 -10.50 -0.47
N GLN A 113 -3.66 -11.11 -1.49
CA GLN A 113 -4.04 -10.38 -2.70
C GLN A 113 -5.38 -9.64 -2.57
N SER A 114 -6.36 -10.23 -1.89
CA SER A 114 -7.70 -9.64 -1.72
C SER A 114 -8.29 -9.99 -0.36
N HIS A 115 -9.32 -9.26 0.05
CA HIS A 115 -10.10 -9.51 1.26
C HIS A 115 -9.22 -9.60 2.52
N VAL A 116 -8.14 -8.81 2.55
CA VAL A 116 -7.10 -8.88 3.58
C VAL A 116 -7.61 -8.38 4.93
N GLY A 117 -8.47 -7.37 4.91
CA GLY A 117 -9.10 -6.76 6.08
C GLY A 117 -8.16 -5.90 6.91
N THR A 118 -8.49 -5.78 8.19
CA THR A 118 -7.67 -5.03 9.15
C THR A 118 -6.41 -5.82 9.49
N VAL A 119 -5.28 -5.14 9.36
CA VAL A 119 -3.95 -5.71 9.63
C VAL A 119 -3.27 -4.90 10.72
N LEU A 120 -2.76 -5.60 11.72
CA LEU A 120 -1.81 -5.07 12.68
C LEU A 120 -0.40 -5.18 12.10
N VAL A 121 0.33 -4.07 12.05
CA VAL A 121 1.74 -4.03 11.63
C VAL A 121 2.59 -3.61 12.82
N ALA A 122 3.71 -4.31 13.03
CA ALA A 122 4.68 -3.98 14.07
C ALA A 122 6.11 -4.28 13.58
N ARG A 123 7.12 -3.81 14.31
CA ARG A 123 8.49 -4.28 14.11
C ARG A 123 8.75 -5.52 14.96
N LYS A 124 9.39 -6.52 14.37
CA LYS A 124 9.73 -7.80 15.02
C LYS A 124 10.71 -7.62 16.18
N ASP A 125 11.60 -6.63 16.07
CA ASP A 125 12.52 -6.22 17.12
C ASP A 125 11.86 -5.43 18.27
N ARG A 126 10.54 -5.19 18.17
CA ARG A 126 9.71 -4.46 19.14
C ARG A 126 10.12 -2.99 19.34
N ARG A 127 10.93 -2.43 18.44
CA ARG A 127 11.20 -0.99 18.42
C ARG A 127 9.95 -0.23 17.96
N PRO A 128 9.86 1.07 18.29
CA PRO A 128 8.81 1.94 17.76
C PRO A 128 8.74 1.88 16.24
N LEU A 129 7.53 1.79 15.71
CA LEU A 129 7.22 1.92 14.29
C LEU A 129 6.44 3.22 14.11
N LEU A 130 7.04 4.21 13.46
CA LEU A 130 6.33 5.45 13.15
C LEU A 130 5.45 5.26 11.90
N PRO A 131 4.32 5.97 11.79
CA PRO A 131 3.49 5.95 10.58
C PRO A 131 4.29 6.21 9.30
N GLN A 132 5.24 7.14 9.33
CA GLN A 132 6.10 7.48 8.20
C GLN A 132 7.06 6.36 7.83
N HIS A 133 7.53 5.57 8.80
CA HIS A 133 8.32 4.38 8.53
C HIS A 133 7.49 3.37 7.76
N LEU A 134 6.27 3.09 8.22
CA LEU A 134 5.35 2.21 7.49
C LEU A 134 5.07 2.76 6.09
N GLU A 135 4.84 4.07 5.98
CA GLU A 135 4.58 4.76 4.72
C GLU A 135 5.69 4.55 3.70
N GLY A 136 6.93 4.90 4.07
CA GLY A 136 8.03 4.75 3.13
C GLY A 136 8.33 3.28 2.78
N VAL A 137 8.07 2.30 3.66
CA VAL A 137 8.23 0.90 3.24
C VAL A 137 7.18 0.48 2.22
N TRP A 138 5.89 0.78 2.41
CA TRP A 138 4.89 0.36 1.43
C TRP A 138 5.01 1.14 0.12
N MET A 139 5.39 2.42 0.17
CA MET A 139 5.71 3.21 -1.03
C MET A 139 6.96 2.71 -1.75
N TYR A 140 7.95 2.16 -1.03
CA TYR A 140 9.09 1.52 -1.68
C TYR A 140 8.71 0.21 -2.37
N CYS A 141 7.81 -0.57 -1.77
CA CYS A 141 7.23 -1.74 -2.44
C CYS A 141 6.46 -1.34 -3.70
N ASP A 142 5.67 -0.26 -3.66
CA ASP A 142 4.98 0.30 -4.83
C ASP A 142 5.98 0.68 -5.94
N TYR A 143 7.05 1.39 -5.60
CA TYR A 143 8.14 1.69 -6.54
C TYR A 143 8.78 0.43 -7.16
N ILE A 144 8.95 -0.64 -6.39
CA ILE A 144 9.44 -1.93 -6.92
C ILE A 144 8.44 -2.52 -7.93
N LEU A 145 7.13 -2.42 -7.67
CA LEU A 145 6.09 -2.91 -8.58
C LEU A 145 6.04 -2.12 -9.89
N ASP A 146 6.27 -0.80 -9.85
CA ASP A 146 6.42 0.01 -11.06
C ASP A 146 7.54 -0.56 -11.96
N VAL A 147 8.69 -0.92 -11.37
CA VAL A 147 9.81 -1.50 -12.12
C VAL A 147 9.46 -2.89 -12.69
N PHE A 148 8.69 -3.71 -11.97
CA PHE A 148 8.14 -4.95 -12.54
C PHE A 148 7.24 -4.66 -13.74
N GLY A 149 6.42 -3.61 -13.68
CA GLY A 149 5.54 -3.16 -14.77
C GLY A 149 6.28 -2.71 -16.04
N GLU A 150 7.56 -2.33 -15.92
CA GLU A 150 8.43 -2.01 -17.06
C GLU A 150 8.94 -3.27 -17.81
N GLY A 151 8.69 -4.47 -17.29
CA GLY A 151 9.02 -5.73 -17.95
C GLY A 151 10.48 -6.17 -17.81
N GLN A 152 11.25 -5.56 -16.90
CA GLN A 152 12.67 -5.89 -16.67
C GLN A 152 12.88 -7.10 -15.73
N GLY A 153 11.79 -7.70 -15.23
CA GLY A 153 11.83 -8.75 -14.22
C GLY A 153 12.14 -8.21 -12.82
N ALA A 154 12.56 -9.09 -11.90
CA ALA A 154 12.80 -8.74 -10.51
C ALA A 154 13.96 -7.72 -10.33
N PRO A 155 13.71 -6.53 -9.76
CA PRO A 155 14.73 -5.50 -9.58
C PRO A 155 15.66 -5.78 -8.39
N SER A 156 16.47 -6.83 -8.50
CA SER A 156 17.38 -7.29 -7.44
C SER A 156 18.33 -6.21 -6.90
N TRP A 157 18.66 -5.19 -7.70
CA TRP A 157 19.49 -4.05 -7.27
C TRP A 157 18.79 -3.14 -6.24
N LEU A 158 17.47 -3.24 -6.08
CA LEU A 158 16.68 -2.52 -5.06
C LEU A 158 16.56 -3.31 -3.74
N TYR A 159 16.91 -4.60 -3.73
CA TYR A 159 16.71 -5.48 -2.57
C TYR A 159 17.87 -5.42 -1.57
N ASN A 160 18.17 -4.21 -1.09
CA ASN A 160 19.18 -3.98 -0.08
C ASN A 160 18.96 -2.66 0.65
N ARG A 161 19.50 -2.58 1.88
CA ARG A 161 19.40 -1.39 2.73
C ARG A 161 19.92 -0.10 2.06
N PRO A 162 21.12 -0.06 1.45
CA PRO A 162 21.61 1.16 0.81
C PRO A 162 20.70 1.73 -0.29
N ALA A 163 20.09 0.85 -1.11
CA ALA A 163 19.14 1.26 -2.14
C ALA A 163 17.88 1.89 -1.53
N PHE A 164 17.35 1.29 -0.46
CA PHE A 164 16.23 1.86 0.28
C PHE A 164 16.61 3.19 0.95
N GLU A 165 17.75 3.29 1.64
CA GLU A 165 18.17 4.54 2.30
C GLU A 165 18.30 5.69 1.30
N LYS A 166 18.91 5.45 0.14
CA LYS A 166 19.02 6.42 -0.94
C LYS A 166 17.64 6.87 -1.45
N TRP A 167 16.71 5.93 -1.65
CA TRP A 167 15.35 6.24 -2.07
C TRP A 167 14.60 7.03 -0.99
N TRP A 168 14.70 6.58 0.27
CA TRP A 168 14.06 7.18 1.44
C TRP A 168 14.47 8.64 1.63
N GLU A 169 15.76 8.97 1.44
CA GLU A 169 16.23 10.36 1.48
C GLU A 169 15.54 11.24 0.44
N GLY A 170 15.38 10.73 -0.79
CA GLY A 170 14.65 11.41 -1.86
C GLY A 170 13.18 11.60 -1.50
N TYR A 171 12.53 10.50 -1.08
CA TYR A 171 11.13 10.50 -0.68
C TYR A 171 10.85 11.48 0.46
N CYS A 172 11.68 11.48 1.50
CA CYS A 172 11.56 12.43 2.62
C CYS A 172 11.69 13.89 2.16
N LYS A 173 12.61 14.19 1.23
CA LYS A 173 12.76 15.55 0.69
C LYS A 173 11.49 15.99 -0.05
N GLU A 174 10.91 15.11 -0.86
CA GLU A 174 9.67 15.37 -1.57
C GLU A 174 8.49 15.57 -0.61
N GLN A 175 8.30 14.68 0.37
CA GLN A 175 7.21 14.79 1.34
C GLN A 175 7.33 16.04 2.21
N LYS A 176 8.55 16.46 2.60
CA LYS A 176 8.78 17.74 3.32
C LYS A 176 8.31 18.96 2.52
N CYS A 177 8.39 18.92 1.19
CA CYS A 177 7.93 20.01 0.32
C CYS A 177 6.41 20.01 0.16
N MET A 178 5.79 18.82 0.09
CA MET A 178 4.35 18.68 -0.13
C MET A 178 3.52 18.79 1.15
N ARG A 179 4.04 18.28 2.27
CA ARG A 179 3.36 18.20 3.56
C ARG A 179 4.06 19.11 4.55
N SER A 180 3.35 20.16 4.97
CA SER A 180 3.90 21.13 5.93
C SER A 180 3.97 20.59 7.35
N GLY A 181 3.14 19.59 7.69
CA GLY A 181 2.88 19.16 9.06
C GLY A 181 2.27 20.28 9.92
N LYS A 182 1.74 19.91 11.08
CA LYS A 182 1.44 20.80 12.20
C LYS A 182 2.53 20.75 13.28
N GLY A 183 3.46 19.80 13.19
CA GLY A 183 4.67 19.72 14.00
C GLY A 183 4.65 18.59 15.03
N GLY A 184 5.73 17.81 15.09
CA GLY A 184 6.01 16.82 16.14
C GLY A 184 6.11 15.38 15.63
N LYS A 185 6.90 14.55 16.33
CA LYS A 185 7.23 13.17 15.90
C LYS A 185 6.06 12.19 15.71
N HIS A 186 4.88 12.57 16.20
CA HIS A 186 3.65 11.78 16.11
C HIS A 186 2.66 12.33 15.07
N ASP A 187 2.98 13.47 14.44
CA ASP A 187 2.22 14.00 13.31
C ASP A 187 2.62 13.22 12.05
N PRO A 188 1.74 12.39 11.47
CA PRO A 188 2.07 11.59 10.29
C PRO A 188 2.46 12.44 9.08
N ASP A 189 2.05 13.71 9.04
CA ASP A 189 2.36 14.65 7.96
C ASP A 189 3.62 15.47 8.22
N ASP A 190 4.21 15.41 9.42
CA ASP A 190 5.47 16.09 9.72
C ASP A 190 6.67 15.19 9.40
N TRP A 191 7.15 15.31 8.15
CA TRP A 191 8.33 14.59 7.68
C TRP A 191 9.66 15.24 8.09
N ARG A 192 9.65 16.44 8.69
CA ARG A 192 10.85 17.28 8.87
C ARG A 192 11.86 16.64 9.82
N ALA A 193 11.38 15.95 10.86
CA ALA A 193 12.16 15.35 11.93
C ALA A 193 12.14 13.81 11.94
N VAL A 194 11.67 13.17 10.87
CA VAL A 194 11.57 11.70 10.83
C VAL A 194 12.96 11.08 10.65
N ALA A 195 13.42 10.42 11.70
CA ALA A 195 14.60 9.58 11.73
C ALA A 195 14.47 8.39 10.75
N SER A 196 15.62 7.91 10.27
CA SER A 196 15.64 6.71 9.41
C SER A 196 15.02 5.51 10.12
N PRO A 197 14.29 4.60 9.43
CA PRO A 197 13.78 3.37 10.03
C PRO A 197 14.86 2.48 10.68
N TYR A 198 16.13 2.67 10.32
CA TYR A 198 17.27 1.94 10.88
C TYR A 198 17.92 2.60 12.09
N GLU A 199 17.61 3.88 12.37
CA GLU A 199 18.17 4.57 13.51
C GLU A 199 17.62 4.00 14.82
N SER A 200 18.48 3.97 15.82
CA SER A 200 18.11 3.66 17.20
C SER A 200 17.74 4.97 17.87
N GLU A 201 16.65 5.06 18.62
CA GLU A 201 16.36 6.24 19.47
C GLU A 201 17.34 6.39 20.67
N ASP A 202 18.54 5.80 20.59
CA ASP A 202 19.61 5.91 21.57
C ASP A 202 20.83 6.57 20.93
N SER A 203 20.88 7.90 20.99
CA SER A 203 22.11 8.71 20.93
C SER A 203 21.97 9.91 21.85
#